data_AF-A0A6G0RDS3-F1
#
_entry.id   AF-A0A6G0RDS3-F1
#
_cell.length_a   1.000
_cell.length_b   1.000
_cell.length_c   1.000
_cell.angle_alpha   90.00
_cell.angle_beta   90.00
_cell.angle_gamma   90.00
#
_symmetry.space_group_name_H-M   'P 1'
#
loop_
_entity.id
_entity.type
_entity.pdbx_description
1 polymer ?
#
loop_
_entity_poly.entity_id
_entity_poly.type
_entity_poly.pdbx_seq_one_letter_code
_entity_poly.pdbx_strand_id
1 'polypeptide(L)' 'MKSTSKGGAKYILTFVDDFSRYVVAYFLQKKSEVASKLKEFMRFYEKQWGNALCVSGRNTERSS' A
#
# COMPACT_ATOMS: atom_id res chain seq x y z
N MET A 1 -21.97 -11.36 15.06
CA MET A 1 -20.59 -11.86 14.88
C MET A 1 -19.92 -11.01 13.81
N LYS A 2 -18.86 -10.24 14.10
CA LYS A 2 -18.15 -9.48 13.05
C LYS A 2 -17.39 -10.49 12.19
N SER A 3 -17.78 -10.61 10.92
CA SER A 3 -17.14 -11.48 9.95
C SER A 3 -15.74 -10.93 9.64
N THR A 4 -14.71 -11.63 10.13
CA THR A 4 -13.32 -11.37 9.77
C THR A 4 -13.06 -11.91 8.37
N SER A 5 -12.24 -11.20 7.58
CA SER A 5 -11.78 -11.74 6.30
C SER A 5 -11.00 -13.05 6.49
N LYS A 6 -10.91 -13.87 5.44
CA LYS A 6 -10.07 -15.06 5.48
C LYS A 6 -8.60 -14.62 5.63
N GLY A 7 -8.00 -14.91 6.79
CA GLY A 7 -6.64 -14.49 7.15
C GLY A 7 -6.54 -13.26 8.08
N GLY A 8 -7.67 -12.70 8.54
CA GLY A 8 -7.66 -11.65 9.57
C GLY A 8 -7.27 -10.24 9.07
N ALA A 9 -7.14 -10.04 7.75
CA ALA A 9 -6.89 -8.74 7.16
C ALA A 9 -8.08 -7.79 7.39
N LYS A 10 -7.77 -6.58 7.85
CA LYS A 10 -8.77 -5.53 8.17
C LYS A 10 -8.72 -4.37 7.18
N TYR A 11 -7.64 -4.26 6.43
CA TYR A 11 -7.40 -3.17 5.50
C TYR A 11 -6.86 -3.73 4.19
N ILE A 12 -7.16 -3.03 3.11
CA ILE A 12 -6.57 -3.27 1.79
C ILE A 12 -5.80 -2.01 1.42
N LEU A 13 -4.54 -2.18 1.04
CA LEU A 13 -3.72 -1.14 0.44
C LEU A 13 -3.59 -1.41 -1.04
N THR A 14 -4.12 -0.51 -1.87
CA THR A 14 -4.07 -0.60 -3.33
C THR A 14 -3.21 0.49 -3.93
N PHE A 15 -2.26 0.10 -4.77
CA PHE A 15 -1.54 0.98 -5.69
C PHE A 15 -2.16 0.85 -7.07
N VAL A 16 -2.56 1.98 -7.64
CA VAL A 16 -3.20 2.05 -8.96
C VAL A 16 -2.38 3.01 -9.81
N ASP A 17 -1.90 2.54 -10.95
CA ASP A 17 -1.33 3.39 -11.97
C ASP A 17 -2.39 3.69 -13.03
N ASP A 18 -2.75 4.96 -13.17
CA ASP A 18 -3.80 5.40 -14.08
C ASP A 18 -3.42 5.23 -15.56
N PHE A 19 -2.13 5.32 -15.89
CA PHE A 19 -1.65 5.23 -17.27
C PHE A 19 -1.64 3.78 -17.76
N SER A 20 -0.95 2.88 -17.05
CA SER A 20 -0.84 1.47 -17.46
C SER A 20 -2.03 0.62 -17.02
N ARG A 21 -2.94 1.17 -16.19
CA ARG A 21 -4.02 0.43 -15.52
C ARG A 21 -3.51 -0.70 -14.62
N TYR A 22 -2.23 -0.67 -14.24
CA TYR A 22 -1.63 -1.66 -13.37
C TYR A 22 -2.08 -1.45 -11.92
N VAL A 23 -2.51 -2.53 -11.28
CA VAL A 23 -3.04 -2.50 -9.90
C VAL A 23 -2.34 -3.55 -9.06
N VAL A 24 -1.84 -3.13 -7.88
CA VAL A 24 -1.28 -4.02 -6.86
C VAL A 24 -2.05 -3.85 -5.57
N ALA A 25 -2.51 -4.96 -4.99
CA ALA A 25 -3.25 -4.97 -3.73
C ALA A 25 -2.50 -5.76 -2.64
N TYR A 26 -2.41 -5.18 -1.45
CA TYR A 26 -1.88 -5.80 -0.25
C TYR A 26 -2.95 -5.89 0.83
N PHE A 27 -3.09 -7.08 1.42
CA PHE A 27 -3.96 -7.31 2.57
C PHE A 27 -3.20 -7.02 3.87
N LEU A 28 -3.69 -6.07 4.66
CA LEU A 28 -3.04 -5.65 5.91
C LEU A 28 -3.90 -5.99 7.12
N GLN A 29 -3.26 -6.39 8.21
CA GLN A 29 -3.94 -6.60 9.49
C GLN A 29 -3.97 -5.31 10.32
N LYS A 30 -2.92 -4.49 10.24
CA LYS A 30 -2.77 -3.22 10.96
C LYS A 30 -2.43 -2.06 10.00
N LYS A 31 -2.87 -0.84 10.33
CA LYS A 31 -2.54 0.36 9.53
C LYS A 31 -1.05 0.71 9.54
N SER A 32 -0.33 0.34 10.61
CA SER A 32 1.12 0.56 10.71
C SER A 32 1.94 -0.24 9.68
N GLU A 33 1.36 -1.26 9.05
CA GLU A 33 2.01 -2.07 8.01
C GLU A 33 2.16 -1.30 6.68
N VAL A 34 1.42 -0.20 6.49
CA VAL A 34 1.42 0.59 5.24
C VAL A 34 2.83 1.08 4.90
N ALA A 35 3.57 1.62 5.87
CA ALA A 35 4.92 2.13 5.60
C ALA A 35 5.90 1.04 5.15
N SER A 36 5.75 -0.18 5.68
CA SER A 36 6.55 -1.33 5.28
C SER A 36 6.20 -1.78 3.86
N LYS A 37 4.90 -1.94 3.56
CA LYS A 37 4.43 -2.33 2.23
C LYS A 37 4.69 -1.28 1.15
N LEU A 38 4.69 0.00 1.51
CA LEU A 38 5.09 1.07 0.60
C LEU A 38 6.57 0.95 0.20
N LYS A 39 7.47 0.70 1.15
CA LYS A 39 8.91 0.49 0.85
C LYS A 39 9.13 -0.75 -0.02
N GLU A 40 8.39 -1.82 0.24
CA GLU A 40 8.42 -3.05 -0.57
C GLU A 40 7.97 -2.76 -2.00
N PHE A 41 6.86 -2.02 -2.15
CA PHE A 41 6.35 -1.59 -3.46
C PHE A 41 7.33 -0.69 -4.22
N MET A 42 7.98 0.26 -3.56
CA MET A 42 9.00 1.12 -4.18
C MET A 42 10.15 0.30 -4.78
N ARG A 43 10.69 -0.65 -4.02
CA ARG A 43 11.77 -1.54 -4.49
C ARG A 43 11.34 -2.41 -5.67
N PHE A 44 10.11 -2.93 -5.60
CA PHE A 44 9.51 -3.69 -6.70
C PHE A 44 9.40 -2.83 -7.97
N TYR A 45 8.89 -1.61 -7.83
CA TYR A 45 8.71 -0.69 -8.94
C TYR A 45 10.04 -0.26 -9.58
N GLU A 46 11.03 0.10 -8.76
CA GLU A 46 12.38 0.46 -9.22
C GLU A 46 13.03 -0.69 -10.00
N LYS A 47 12.91 -1.92 -9.51
CA LYS A 47 13.45 -3.10 -10.20
C LYS A 47 12.78 -3.34 -11.55
N GLN A 48 11.49 -3.08 -11.66
CA GLN A 48 10.71 -3.41 -12.86
C GLN A 48 10.77 -2.32 -13.93
N TRP A 49 10.77 -1.04 -13.54
CA TRP A 49 10.76 0.09 -14.48
C TRP A 49 12.08 0.86 -14.56
N GLY A 50 13.06 0.56 -13.70
CA GLY A 50 14.37 1.22 -13.71
C GLY A 50 14.35 2.68 -13.27
N ASN A 51 13.22 3.19 -12.79
CA ASN A 51 13.00 4.57 -12.40
C ASN A 51 12.57 4.67 -10.93
N ALA A 52 13.11 5.67 -10.22
CA ALA A 52 12.74 5.97 -8.85
C ALA A 52 11.32 6.54 -8.79
N LEU A 53 10.48 5.98 -7.91
CA LEU A 53 9.12 6.45 -7.70
C LEU A 53 9.14 7.70 -6.79
N CYS A 54 8.67 8.84 -7.29
CA CYS A 54 8.50 10.02 -6.44
C CYS A 54 7.16 9.91 -5.69
N VAL A 55 7.20 9.90 -4.36
CA VAL A 55 6.00 9.80 -3.52
C VAL A 55 5.80 11.09 -2.73
N SER A 56 4.69 11.77 -3.00
CA SER A 56 4.23 12.91 -2.19
C SER A 56 3.14 12.43 -1.23
N GLY A 57 3.47 12.34 0.07
CA GLY A 57 2.50 12.02 1.12
C GLY A 57 1.84 13.27 1.69
N ARG A 58 0.56 13.20 2.07
CA ARG A 58 -0.05 14.16 3.01
C ARG A 58 -0.04 13.53 4.40
N ASN A 59 0.72 14.11 5.34
CA ASN A 59 0.63 13.73 6.75
C ASN A 59 -0.73 14.20 7.28
N THR A 60 -1.63 13.27 7.57
CA THR A 60 -2.83 13.57 8.34
C THR A 60 -2.52 13.25 9.79
N GLU A 61 -2.03 14.24 10.53
CA GLU A 61 -1.94 14.16 11.99
C GLU A 61 -3.37 14.12 12.53
N ARG A 62 -3.82 12.93 12.91
CA ARG A 62 -5.02 12.80 13.72
C ARG A 62 -4.56 12.92 15.17
N SER A 63 -4.59 14.14 15.68
CA SER A 63 -4.47 14.44 17.10
C SER A 63 -5.49 13.62 17.90
N SER A 64 -5.02 12.98 18.96
CA SER A 64 -5.81 12.46 20.08
C SER A 64 -5.05 12.78 21.35
#